data_AF-A0A358KLG7-F1
#
_entry.id   AF-A0A358KLG7-F1
#
_cell.length_a   1.000
_cell.length_b   1.000
_cell.length_c   1.000
_cell.angle_alpha   90.00
_cell.angle_beta   90.00
_cell.angle_gamma   90.00
#
_symmetry.space_group_name_H-M   'P 1'
#
loop_
_entity.id
_entity.type
_entity.pdbx_description
1 polymer ?
#
loop_
_entity_poly.entity_id
_entity_poly.type
_entity_poly.pdbx_seq_one_letter_code
_entity_poly.pdbx_strand_id
1 'polypeptide(L)'
;MPVNDRIRSKVSKLPHKPGVYLMRDRFGTVIYVGKARALRKRVSQYFHPSRRHGWDLKLAALIEAIEDFDVHIVKSEPEALLLESKLIKEFKPRYNVSFRDDKNYLLIKVNLNDAIPRFTFTRMRQQDGAKYFGPFVSGGACRRTITMLRKKFNLRGCRPLMPTERDYKHCLYGHLQHCSAPCVEKVSLEDYRQQVSSACEYLEGQTAGWEKELEVEMLKASEARDFEKAARYRDMIQDLRETTKKSRKFTRMPVKLPGAIDFKRDLAALRQALGLPEPPKRIEGFDISNISGTFMVASMVSFLNGRPDRAQYRRFRMKSVVAQDDFACMAETVRRRYSRLKREQRPMPDLILIDGGKGQLGMACRELAKLGLGQLPVIGLAKEFEEIYQPGESKPLRLGLDSGALKLLQRVRDESHRFANNYNADLRLKKISESVLDDLPGIGGSRKAALLKQFGSVHRLRSATLDEIQQVPGFGKKSATALKAFLETRPKSSK
;
A
#
# COMPACT_ATOMS: atom_id res chain seq x y z
N MET A 1 12.17 -7.86 18.89
CA MET A 1 12.57 -9.26 18.58
C MET A 1 13.87 -9.27 17.76
N PRO A 2 14.77 -10.24 17.98
CA PRO A 2 15.94 -10.41 17.11
C PRO A 2 15.44 -10.75 15.70
N VAL A 3 16.14 -10.23 14.68
CA VAL A 3 15.84 -10.56 13.27
C VAL A 3 16.01 -12.06 13.13
N ASN A 4 14.96 -12.76 12.68
CA ASN A 4 14.94 -14.21 12.50
C ASN A 4 16.22 -14.64 11.75
N ASP A 5 17.03 -15.56 12.30
CA ASP A 5 18.36 -15.90 11.75
C ASP A 5 18.29 -16.37 10.29
N ARG A 6 17.14 -16.94 9.93
CA ARG A 6 16.75 -17.28 8.56
C ARG A 6 16.79 -16.08 7.60
N ILE A 7 16.25 -14.92 8.00
CA ILE A 7 16.26 -13.69 7.19
C ILE A 7 17.70 -13.20 7.01
N ARG A 8 18.52 -13.20 8.07
CA ARG A 8 19.93 -12.78 7.98
C ARG A 8 20.72 -13.64 6.99
N SER A 9 20.53 -14.96 7.05
CA SER A 9 21.13 -15.91 6.10
C SER A 9 20.64 -15.71 4.66
N LYS A 10 19.35 -15.38 4.48
CA LYS A 10 18.80 -15.07 3.16
C LYS A 10 19.37 -13.76 2.59
N VAL A 11 19.51 -12.73 3.42
CA VAL A 11 20.04 -11.41 3.03
C VAL A 11 21.52 -11.51 2.64
N SER A 12 22.32 -12.31 3.34
CA SER A 12 23.75 -12.48 3.03
C SER A 12 23.99 -13.17 1.68
N LYS A 13 23.03 -13.97 1.20
CA LYS A 13 23.08 -14.65 -0.11
C LYS A 13 22.60 -13.78 -1.29
N LEU A 14 22.11 -12.57 -1.03
CA LEU A 14 21.60 -11.72 -2.10
C LEU A 14 22.70 -11.18 -3.01
N PRO A 15 22.46 -11.06 -4.34
CA PRO A 15 23.40 -10.45 -5.25
C PRO A 15 23.36 -8.91 -5.20
N HIS A 16 24.45 -8.29 -5.63
CA HIS A 16 24.52 -6.85 -5.90
C HIS A 16 24.00 -6.49 -7.31
N LYS A 17 22.84 -7.03 -7.69
CA LYS A 17 22.19 -6.80 -8.99
C LYS A 17 20.88 -6.02 -8.84
N PRO A 18 20.41 -5.32 -9.88
CA PRO A 18 19.11 -4.67 -9.86
C PRO A 18 17.97 -5.70 -9.80
N GLY A 19 16.88 -5.34 -9.12
CA GLY A 19 15.78 -6.27 -8.90
C GLY A 19 14.61 -5.68 -8.13
N VAL A 20 13.56 -6.49 -8.04
CA VAL A 20 12.38 -6.23 -7.20
C VAL A 20 12.41 -7.20 -6.03
N TYR A 21 12.09 -6.73 -4.84
CA TYR A 21 11.92 -7.55 -3.66
C TYR A 21 10.47 -7.47 -3.15
N LEU A 22 9.96 -8.60 -2.68
CA LEU A 22 8.62 -8.73 -2.11
C LEU A 22 8.77 -9.13 -0.65
N MET A 23 8.33 -8.28 0.26
CA MET A 23 8.25 -8.61 1.68
C MET A 23 6.93 -9.33 1.95
N ARG A 24 7.01 -10.41 2.71
CA ARG A 24 5.88 -11.25 3.09
C ARG A 24 5.69 -11.25 4.58
N ASP A 25 4.43 -11.31 4.99
CA ASP A 25 4.09 -11.63 6.37
C ASP A 25 4.19 -13.13 6.63
N ARG A 26 3.93 -13.51 7.88
CA ARG A 26 3.85 -14.90 8.34
C ARG A 26 2.84 -15.77 7.57
N PHE A 27 1.94 -15.16 6.79
CA PHE A 27 0.96 -15.88 5.96
C PHE A 27 1.41 -16.07 4.52
N GLY A 28 2.61 -15.62 4.17
CA GLY A 28 3.07 -15.57 2.78
C GLY A 28 2.38 -14.48 1.95
N THR A 29 1.59 -13.59 2.57
CA THR A 29 0.94 -12.48 1.84
C THR A 29 1.98 -11.41 1.56
N VAL A 30 2.03 -10.93 0.32
CA VAL A 30 2.90 -9.81 -0.06
C VAL A 30 2.40 -8.54 0.59
N ILE A 31 3.12 -8.06 1.60
CA ILE A 31 2.76 -6.86 2.39
C ILE A 31 3.45 -5.59 1.88
N TYR A 32 4.58 -5.75 1.17
CA TYR A 32 5.32 -4.66 0.54
C TYR A 32 6.10 -5.14 -0.69
N VAL A 33 6.15 -4.33 -1.74
CA VAL A 33 6.97 -4.53 -2.93
C VAL A 33 7.88 -3.32 -3.12
N GLY A 34 9.17 -3.55 -3.29
CA GLY A 34 10.15 -2.49 -3.50
C GLY A 34 11.15 -2.82 -4.62
N LYS A 35 11.67 -1.79 -5.26
CA LYS A 35 12.78 -1.89 -6.23
C LYS A 35 14.14 -1.60 -5.61
N ALA A 36 15.19 -2.19 -6.15
CA ALA A 36 16.56 -1.92 -5.76
C ALA A 36 17.48 -1.85 -6.99
N ARG A 37 18.41 -0.88 -6.98
CA ARG A 37 19.59 -0.90 -7.88
C ARG A 37 20.55 -2.03 -7.53
N ALA A 38 20.68 -2.32 -6.23
CA ALA A 38 21.44 -3.45 -5.71
C ALA A 38 20.63 -4.11 -4.58
N LEU A 39 20.09 -5.30 -4.85
CA LEU A 39 19.22 -6.04 -3.94
C LEU A 39 19.83 -6.22 -2.55
N ARG A 40 21.08 -6.71 -2.46
CA ARG A 40 21.76 -6.88 -1.17
C ARG A 40 21.84 -5.59 -0.35
N LYS A 41 22.37 -4.51 -0.94
CA LYS A 41 22.49 -3.21 -0.25
C LYS A 41 21.14 -2.71 0.25
N ARG A 42 20.09 -2.81 -0.58
CA ARG A 42 18.77 -2.28 -0.25
C ARG A 42 18.04 -3.11 0.79
N VAL A 43 18.01 -4.43 0.65
CA VAL A 43 17.28 -5.32 1.58
C VAL A 43 17.97 -5.35 2.94
N SER A 44 19.31 -5.31 3.00
CA SER A 44 20.06 -5.21 4.27
C SER A 44 19.69 -3.98 5.11
N GLN A 45 19.27 -2.86 4.50
CA GLN A 45 18.91 -1.64 5.22
C GLN A 45 17.71 -1.82 6.17
N TYR A 46 16.81 -2.75 5.88
CA TYR A 46 15.64 -3.03 6.72
C TYR A 46 16.00 -3.78 8.00
N PHE A 47 17.11 -4.52 8.02
CA PHE A 47 17.45 -5.44 9.11
C PHE A 47 18.69 -5.01 9.90
N HIS A 48 19.25 -3.82 9.61
CA HIS A 48 20.45 -3.34 10.27
C HIS A 48 20.17 -2.81 11.69
N PRO A 49 20.81 -3.37 12.75
CA PRO A 49 20.51 -3.01 14.15
C PRO A 49 20.69 -1.53 14.46
N SER A 50 21.72 -0.88 13.91
CA SER A 50 22.05 0.53 14.18
C SER A 50 21.02 1.53 13.66
N ARG A 51 20.07 1.11 12.80
CA ARG A 51 19.05 2.00 12.24
C ARG A 51 17.73 1.99 13.01
N ARG A 52 17.57 1.10 14.00
CA ARG A 52 16.33 0.94 14.78
C ARG A 52 15.85 2.21 15.48
N HIS A 53 16.78 3.04 15.98
CA HIS A 53 16.45 4.27 16.71
C HIS A 53 15.97 5.43 15.81
N GLY A 54 16.08 5.31 14.48
CA GLY A 54 15.68 6.36 13.53
C GLY A 54 14.56 5.94 12.57
N TRP A 55 13.81 4.89 12.87
CA TRP A 55 12.71 4.42 12.02
C TRP A 55 11.42 5.18 12.33
N ASP A 56 10.74 5.62 11.27
CA ASP A 56 9.35 6.08 11.35
C ASP A 56 8.45 4.93 11.86
N LEU A 57 7.39 5.26 12.59
CA LEU A 57 6.39 4.33 13.13
C LEU A 57 5.85 3.38 12.04
N LYS A 58 5.67 3.89 10.82
CA LYS A 58 5.23 3.08 9.67
C LYS A 58 6.28 2.05 9.23
N LEU A 59 7.56 2.43 9.24
CA LEU A 59 8.66 1.57 8.84
C LEU A 59 8.91 0.49 9.89
N ALA A 60 8.82 0.86 11.17
CA ALA A 60 8.85 -0.09 12.27
C ALA A 60 7.72 -1.14 12.16
N ALA A 61 6.48 -0.70 11.94
CA ALA A 61 5.33 -1.60 11.76
C ALA A 61 5.44 -2.49 10.51
N LEU A 62 6.06 -2.00 9.43
CA LEU A 62 6.38 -2.83 8.27
C LEU A 62 7.37 -3.92 8.67
N ILE A 63 8.51 -3.55 9.25
CA ILE A 63 9.60 -4.48 9.58
C ILE A 63 9.17 -5.54 10.58
N GLU A 64 8.36 -5.18 11.58
CA GLU A 64 7.76 -6.13 12.52
C GLU A 64 6.82 -7.13 11.85
N ALA A 65 6.19 -6.75 10.73
CA ALA A 65 5.31 -7.63 9.98
C ALA A 65 6.05 -8.53 8.98
N ILE A 66 7.35 -8.33 8.73
CA ILE A 66 8.11 -9.13 7.76
C ILE A 66 8.53 -10.45 8.40
N GLU A 67 8.03 -11.57 7.86
CA GLU A 67 8.48 -12.92 8.22
C GLU A 67 9.44 -13.50 7.18
N ASP A 68 9.25 -13.17 5.91
CA ASP A 68 10.11 -13.62 4.83
C ASP A 68 10.13 -12.62 3.67
N PHE A 69 11.06 -12.78 2.73
CA PHE A 69 11.08 -11.99 1.51
C PHE A 69 11.55 -12.79 0.30
N ASP A 70 11.07 -12.42 -0.88
CA ASP A 70 11.54 -12.92 -2.16
C ASP A 70 12.19 -11.83 -2.99
N VAL A 71 13.01 -12.22 -3.96
CA VAL A 71 13.64 -11.31 -4.91
C VAL A 71 13.51 -11.80 -6.34
N HIS A 72 13.38 -10.86 -7.26
CA HIS A 72 13.46 -11.07 -8.69
C HIS A 72 14.58 -10.19 -9.25
N ILE A 73 15.61 -10.84 -9.77
CA ILE A 73 16.73 -10.17 -10.42
C ILE A 73 16.28 -9.77 -11.83
N VAL A 74 16.57 -8.54 -12.21
CA VAL A 74 16.34 -8.03 -13.55
C VAL A 74 17.66 -7.57 -14.17
N LYS A 75 17.67 -7.22 -15.45
CA LYS A 75 18.88 -6.79 -16.15
C LYS A 75 19.18 -5.31 -15.95
N SER A 76 18.17 -4.49 -15.64
CA SER A 76 18.33 -3.03 -15.49
C SER A 76 17.39 -2.42 -14.43
N GLU A 77 17.75 -1.24 -13.92
CA GLU A 77 16.88 -0.47 -13.02
C GLU A 77 15.49 -0.13 -13.61
N PRO A 78 15.35 0.30 -14.88
CA PRO A 78 14.03 0.49 -15.48
C PRO A 78 13.17 -0.77 -15.51
N GLU A 79 13.75 -1.94 -15.78
CA GLU A 79 13.03 -3.21 -15.69
C GLU A 79 12.52 -3.48 -14.27
N ALA A 80 13.31 -3.16 -13.24
CA ALA A 80 12.90 -3.33 -11.84
C ALA A 80 11.71 -2.42 -11.52
N LEU A 81 11.71 -1.18 -12.01
CA LEU A 81 10.63 -0.23 -11.81
C LEU A 81 9.32 -0.68 -12.51
N LEU A 82 9.42 -1.22 -13.73
CA LEU A 82 8.26 -1.75 -14.47
C LEU A 82 7.67 -2.99 -13.79
N LEU A 83 8.53 -3.92 -13.39
CA LEU A 83 8.12 -5.14 -12.70
C LEU A 83 7.49 -4.80 -11.34
N GLU A 84 8.08 -3.88 -10.57
CA GLU A 84 7.51 -3.39 -9.32
C GLU A 84 6.11 -2.82 -9.54
N SER A 85 5.92 -1.95 -10.52
CA SER A 85 4.63 -1.35 -10.83
C SER A 85 3.57 -2.39 -11.18
N LYS A 86 3.95 -3.43 -11.93
CA LYS A 86 3.07 -4.57 -12.24
C LYS A 86 2.70 -5.35 -10.98
N LEU A 87 3.68 -5.71 -10.15
CA LEU A 87 3.48 -6.49 -8.93
C LEU A 87 2.66 -5.72 -7.88
N ILE A 88 2.82 -4.40 -7.77
CA ILE A 88 1.98 -3.58 -6.88
C ILE A 88 0.52 -3.57 -7.36
N LYS A 89 0.27 -3.48 -8.68
CA LYS A 89 -1.10 -3.56 -9.23
C LYS A 89 -1.72 -4.94 -9.01
N GLU A 90 -0.92 -5.99 -9.13
CA GLU A 90 -1.34 -7.38 -8.96
C GLU A 90 -1.63 -7.74 -7.50
N PHE A 91 -0.70 -7.45 -6.59
CA PHE A 91 -0.80 -7.84 -5.17
C PHE A 91 -1.49 -6.81 -4.29
N LYS A 92 -1.58 -5.54 -4.71
CA LYS A 92 -2.11 -4.40 -3.92
C LYS A 92 -1.64 -4.41 -2.45
N PRO A 93 -0.32 -4.50 -2.20
CA PRO A 93 0.26 -4.65 -0.86
C PRO A 93 -0.11 -3.48 0.07
N ARG A 94 -0.48 -3.81 1.31
CA ARG A 94 -0.98 -2.85 2.33
C ARG A 94 -0.03 -1.68 2.52
N TYR A 95 1.28 -1.95 2.65
CA TYR A 95 2.23 -0.90 3.00
C TYR A 95 2.62 -0.01 1.80
N ASN A 96 2.52 -0.48 0.54
CA ASN A 96 2.78 0.39 -0.61
C ASN A 96 1.75 1.51 -0.78
N VAL A 97 0.52 1.34 -0.26
CA VAL A 97 -0.50 2.40 -0.24
C VAL A 97 -0.22 3.43 0.85
N SER A 98 0.35 3.01 1.99
CA SER A 98 0.74 3.88 3.11
C SER A 98 2.05 4.63 2.87
N PHE A 99 2.96 4.04 2.09
CA PHE A 99 4.19 4.63 1.58
C PHE A 99 3.97 5.10 0.14
N ARG A 100 3.05 6.06 -0.07
CA ARG A 100 2.82 6.68 -1.38
C ARG A 100 4.10 7.40 -1.86
N ASP A 101 5.00 6.64 -2.45
CA ASP A 101 5.81 7.15 -3.54
C ASP A 101 4.86 7.24 -4.73
N ASP A 102 4.68 8.44 -5.27
CA ASP A 102 4.06 8.64 -6.57
C ASP A 102 4.96 8.01 -7.65
N LYS A 103 4.86 6.69 -7.81
CA LYS A 103 5.59 5.84 -8.77
C LYS A 103 5.05 5.99 -10.19
N ASN A 104 4.78 7.22 -10.58
CA ASN A 104 4.34 7.54 -11.92
C ASN A 104 5.57 8.01 -12.71
N TYR A 105 5.88 7.29 -13.80
CA TYR A 105 6.97 7.64 -14.71
C TYR A 105 6.86 9.09 -15.17
N LEU A 106 7.99 9.78 -15.29
CA LEU A 106 8.01 11.06 -15.99
C LEU A 106 7.69 10.81 -17.47
N LEU A 107 6.71 11.55 -17.94
CA LEU A 107 6.23 11.61 -19.29
C LEU A 107 6.45 13.03 -19.79
N ILE A 108 6.75 13.14 -21.08
CA ILE A 108 6.71 14.42 -21.78
C ILE A 108 5.29 14.57 -22.33
N LYS A 109 4.64 15.69 -22.03
CA LYS A 109 3.30 16.05 -22.48
C LYS A 109 3.38 17.28 -23.36
N VAL A 110 2.68 17.25 -24.50
CA VAL A 110 2.43 18.43 -25.34
C VAL A 110 0.96 18.48 -25.68
N ASN A 111 0.34 19.64 -25.47
CA ASN A 111 -1.03 19.89 -25.89
C ASN A 111 -1.01 20.67 -27.21
N LEU A 112 -1.48 20.04 -28.28
CA LEU A 112 -1.52 20.66 -29.61
C LEU A 112 -2.69 21.66 -29.75
N ASN A 113 -3.67 21.61 -28.84
CA ASN A 113 -4.79 22.54 -28.81
C ASN A 113 -4.41 23.90 -28.22
N ASP A 114 -3.24 24.03 -27.59
CA ASP A 114 -2.75 25.31 -27.09
C ASP A 114 -2.41 26.23 -28.28
N ALA A 115 -2.68 27.54 -28.17
CA ALA A 115 -2.35 28.51 -29.23
C ALA A 115 -0.84 28.51 -29.55
N ILE A 116 0.01 28.35 -28.52
CA ILE A 116 1.46 28.21 -28.64
C ILE A 116 1.90 26.97 -27.84
N PRO A 117 1.90 25.76 -28.46
CA PRO A 117 2.18 24.50 -27.77
C PRO A 117 3.55 24.47 -27.10
N ARG A 118 3.64 23.71 -25.99
CA ARG A 118 4.89 23.50 -25.27
C ARG A 118 5.02 22.08 -24.74
N PHE A 119 6.26 21.61 -24.68
CA PHE A 119 6.61 20.36 -24.01
C PHE A 119 6.77 20.58 -22.51
N THR A 120 6.01 19.81 -21.73
CA THR A 120 5.97 19.84 -20.27
C THR A 120 6.21 18.45 -19.69
N PHE A 121 6.56 18.39 -18.41
CA PHE A 121 6.67 17.13 -17.69
C PHE A 121 5.35 16.82 -16.98
N THR A 122 4.85 15.61 -17.14
CA THR A 122 3.76 15.08 -16.32
C THR A 122 4.12 13.71 -15.81
N ARG A 123 3.47 13.30 -14.74
CA ARG A 123 3.54 11.93 -14.24
C ARG A 123 2.28 11.13 -14.61
N MET A 124 1.19 11.82 -14.95
CA MET A 124 -0.10 11.17 -15.24
C MET A 124 -0.51 11.43 -16.69
N ARG A 125 -0.96 10.36 -17.36
CA ARG A 125 -1.70 10.47 -18.62
C ARG A 125 -3.15 10.81 -18.30
N GLN A 126 -3.66 11.87 -18.89
CA GLN A 126 -5.06 12.27 -18.83
C GLN A 126 -5.70 12.05 -20.20
N GLN A 127 -7.03 11.87 -20.25
CA GLN A 127 -7.79 11.84 -21.50
C GLN A 127 -8.15 13.27 -21.91
N ASP A 128 -7.13 14.08 -22.18
CA ASP A 128 -7.25 15.52 -22.45
C ASP A 128 -6.87 15.91 -23.88
N GLY A 129 -6.75 14.93 -24.78
CA GLY A 129 -6.36 15.14 -26.18
C GLY A 129 -4.88 15.53 -26.37
N ALA A 130 -4.09 15.59 -25.30
CA ALA A 130 -2.66 15.88 -25.39
C ALA A 130 -1.85 14.65 -25.86
N LYS A 131 -0.73 14.89 -26.53
CA LYS A 131 0.25 13.84 -26.86
C LYS A 131 1.17 13.57 -25.67
N TYR A 132 1.43 12.29 -25.40
CA TYR A 132 2.26 11.83 -24.29
C TYR A 132 3.39 10.93 -24.77
N PHE A 133 4.63 11.28 -24.45
CA PHE A 133 5.84 10.53 -24.80
C PHE A 133 6.55 10.01 -23.54
N GLY A 134 7.16 8.83 -23.63
CA GLY A 134 7.75 8.11 -22.50
C GLY A 134 7.03 6.79 -22.18
N PRO A 135 7.42 6.04 -21.14
CA PRO A 135 8.02 6.50 -19.88
C PRO A 135 9.55 6.73 -19.90
N PHE A 136 10.01 7.82 -19.28
CA PHE A 136 11.44 8.07 -19.12
C PHE A 136 12.00 7.42 -17.84
N VAL A 137 13.16 6.75 -17.97
CA VAL A 137 13.83 5.98 -16.91
C VAL A 137 14.29 6.86 -15.74
N SER A 138 14.69 8.09 -16.03
CA SER A 138 15.11 9.06 -15.03
C SER A 138 14.58 10.47 -15.36
N GLY A 139 14.41 11.30 -14.34
CA GLY A 139 14.07 12.71 -14.54
C GLY A 139 15.19 13.51 -15.21
N GLY A 140 16.44 13.04 -15.12
CA GLY A 140 17.58 13.62 -15.84
C GLY A 140 17.46 13.40 -17.34
N ALA A 141 17.22 12.16 -17.78
CA ALA A 141 17.04 11.81 -19.19
C ALA A 141 15.88 12.61 -19.80
N CYS A 142 14.74 12.68 -19.11
CA CYS A 142 13.58 13.44 -19.56
C CYS A 142 13.88 14.94 -19.75
N ARG A 143 14.62 15.56 -18.82
CA ARG A 143 15.06 16.96 -18.95
C ARG A 143 16.03 17.16 -20.09
N ARG A 144 17.00 16.25 -20.29
CA ARG A 144 17.95 16.30 -21.41
C ARG A 144 17.21 16.24 -22.75
N THR A 145 16.25 15.32 -22.90
CA THR A 145 15.42 15.20 -24.11
C THR A 145 14.66 16.50 -24.41
N ILE A 146 13.98 17.12 -23.43
CA ILE A 146 13.29 18.40 -23.67
C ILE A 146 14.28 19.51 -24.06
N THR A 147 15.40 19.64 -23.36
CA THR A 147 16.43 20.65 -23.68
C THR A 147 16.94 20.47 -25.11
N MET A 148 17.13 19.22 -25.52
CA MET A 148 17.57 18.83 -26.86
C MET A 148 16.53 19.15 -27.93
N LEU A 149 15.26 18.82 -27.72
CA LEU A 149 14.16 19.19 -28.62
C LEU A 149 14.07 20.70 -28.81
N ARG A 150 14.22 21.47 -27.72
CA ARG A 150 14.20 22.93 -27.78
C ARG A 150 15.31 23.48 -28.66
N LYS A 151 16.53 22.96 -28.53
CA LYS A 151 17.66 23.38 -29.36
C LYS A 151 17.52 22.99 -30.83
N LYS A 152 16.98 21.81 -31.11
CA LYS A 152 16.86 21.29 -32.49
C LYS A 152 15.73 21.96 -33.27
N PHE A 153 14.58 22.16 -32.64
CA PHE A 153 13.36 22.64 -33.29
C PHE A 153 12.99 24.07 -32.89
N ASN A 154 13.89 24.78 -32.20
CA ASN A 154 13.69 26.16 -31.73
C ASN A 154 12.38 26.36 -30.94
N LEU A 155 12.12 25.44 -30.00
CA LEU A 155 10.86 25.38 -29.27
C LEU A 155 10.86 26.23 -28.00
N ARG A 156 9.70 26.73 -27.61
CA ARG A 156 9.57 27.53 -26.40
C ARG A 156 9.86 26.73 -25.12
N GLY A 157 10.51 27.39 -24.17
CA GLY A 157 10.72 26.90 -22.80
C GLY A 157 10.01 27.70 -21.71
N CYS A 158 9.27 28.75 -22.08
CA CYS A 158 8.67 29.69 -21.13
C CYS A 158 7.46 29.11 -20.37
N ARG A 159 7.25 29.62 -19.15
CA ARG A 159 6.21 29.16 -18.21
C ARG A 159 4.80 29.72 -18.46
N PRO A 160 4.60 30.97 -18.92
CA PRO A 160 3.26 31.49 -19.21
C PRO A 160 2.54 30.63 -20.27
N LEU A 161 1.22 30.49 -20.20
CA LEU A 161 0.47 29.75 -21.22
C LEU A 161 0.42 30.56 -22.53
N MET A 162 0.05 31.83 -22.41
CA MET A 162 0.07 32.86 -23.47
C MET A 162 1.17 33.89 -23.16
N PRO A 163 2.39 33.70 -23.66
CA PRO A 163 3.50 34.64 -23.48
C PRO A 163 3.29 35.89 -24.33
N THR A 164 3.66 37.05 -23.79
CA THR A 164 3.55 38.37 -24.43
C THR A 164 4.94 39.00 -24.63
N GLU A 165 5.00 40.19 -25.25
CA GLU A 165 6.24 40.98 -25.37
C GLU A 165 6.95 41.23 -24.04
N ARG A 166 6.18 41.43 -22.95
CA ARG A 166 6.73 41.62 -21.61
C ARG A 166 7.52 40.39 -21.13
N ASP A 167 7.05 39.20 -21.47
CA ASP A 167 7.74 37.94 -21.15
C ASP A 167 8.98 37.73 -22.03
N TYR A 168 8.94 38.24 -23.27
CA TYR A 168 10.07 38.14 -24.19
C TYR A 168 11.27 39.00 -23.76
N LYS A 169 11.02 40.19 -23.18
CA LYS A 169 12.07 41.11 -22.72
C LYS A 169 13.10 40.46 -21.79
N HIS A 170 12.70 39.45 -21.02
CA HIS A 170 13.56 38.70 -20.09
C HIS A 170 13.75 37.23 -20.51
N CYS A 171 13.47 36.89 -21.77
CA CYS A 171 13.47 35.51 -22.25
C CYS A 171 14.86 35.04 -22.68
N LEU A 172 15.52 34.26 -21.81
CA LEU A 172 16.81 33.64 -22.12
C LEU A 172 16.76 32.75 -23.37
N TYR A 173 15.67 32.00 -23.59
CA TYR A 173 15.55 31.09 -24.74
C TYR A 173 15.47 31.84 -26.08
N GLY A 174 14.82 33.01 -26.10
CA GLY A 174 14.75 33.86 -27.28
C GLY A 174 16.09 34.51 -27.61
N HIS A 175 16.83 34.96 -26.59
CA HIS A 175 18.13 35.60 -26.78
C HIS A 175 19.23 34.61 -27.17
N LEU A 176 19.17 33.37 -26.68
CA LEU A 176 20.08 32.28 -27.04
C LEU A 176 19.70 31.55 -28.34
N GLN A 177 18.71 32.05 -29.10
CA GLN A 177 18.22 31.44 -30.35
C GLN A 177 17.79 29.97 -30.17
N HIS A 178 17.30 29.60 -28.99
CA HIS A 178 16.73 28.28 -28.69
C HIS A 178 15.21 28.26 -28.84
N CYS A 179 14.61 29.40 -29.15
CA CYS A 179 13.18 29.59 -29.33
C CYS A 179 12.97 30.54 -30.51
N SER A 180 12.13 30.15 -31.47
CA SER A 180 11.70 30.98 -32.61
C SER A 180 10.85 32.19 -32.23
N ALA A 181 10.58 32.35 -30.93
CA ALA A 181 9.89 33.49 -30.33
C ALA A 181 8.52 33.81 -30.96
N PRO A 182 7.59 32.84 -31.00
CA PRO A 182 6.22 33.05 -31.50
C PRO A 182 5.42 34.06 -30.65
N CYS A 183 5.93 34.42 -29.47
CA CYS A 183 5.31 35.38 -28.54
C CYS A 183 5.45 36.85 -28.95
N VAL A 184 6.36 37.15 -29.87
CA VAL A 184 6.58 38.50 -30.44
C VAL A 184 6.50 38.46 -31.96
N GLU A 185 5.76 37.48 -32.49
CA GLU A 185 5.46 37.33 -33.92
C GLU A 185 6.69 37.21 -34.84
N LYS A 186 7.86 36.82 -34.29
CA LYS A 186 9.07 36.55 -35.09
C LYS A 186 8.93 35.37 -36.05
N VAL A 187 7.98 34.48 -35.75
CA VAL A 187 7.56 33.34 -36.57
C VAL A 187 6.05 33.22 -36.43
N SER A 188 5.38 32.87 -37.53
CA SER A 188 3.92 32.69 -37.52
C SER A 188 3.51 31.54 -36.57
N LEU A 189 2.30 31.61 -36.03
CA LEU A 189 1.79 30.54 -35.16
C LEU A 189 1.67 29.20 -35.90
N GLU A 190 1.43 29.24 -37.21
CA GLU A 190 1.34 28.07 -38.07
C GLU A 190 2.71 27.42 -38.28
N ASP A 191 3.73 28.21 -38.62
CA ASP A 191 5.11 27.73 -38.75
C ASP A 191 5.64 27.16 -37.42
N TYR A 192 5.31 27.81 -36.31
CA TYR A 192 5.66 27.31 -34.98
C TYR A 192 4.95 25.99 -34.66
N ARG A 193 3.68 25.84 -35.04
CA ARG A 193 2.96 24.56 -34.91
C ARG A 193 3.60 23.48 -35.75
N GLN A 194 4.07 23.81 -36.96
CA GLN A 194 4.80 22.86 -37.80
C GLN A 194 6.10 22.40 -37.13
N GLN A 195 6.86 23.32 -36.50
CA GLN A 195 8.04 22.96 -35.71
C GLN A 195 7.72 22.01 -34.55
N VAL A 196 6.58 22.24 -33.86
CA VAL A 196 6.11 21.36 -32.78
C VAL A 196 5.67 19.99 -33.31
N SER A 197 4.97 19.94 -34.44
CA SER A 197 4.55 18.70 -35.11
C SER A 197 5.76 17.87 -35.52
N SER A 198 6.76 18.49 -36.16
CA SER A 198 8.04 17.86 -36.48
C SER A 198 8.75 17.31 -35.24
N ALA A 199 8.71 18.04 -34.12
CA ALA A 199 9.25 17.55 -32.85
C ALA A 199 8.47 16.36 -32.26
N CYS A 200 7.15 16.32 -32.47
CA CYS A 200 6.30 15.18 -32.07
C CYS A 200 6.57 13.94 -32.93
N GLU A 201 6.64 14.09 -34.25
CA GLU A 201 6.99 13.02 -35.20
C GLU A 201 8.39 12.48 -34.90
N TYR A 202 9.32 13.39 -34.59
CA TYR A 202 10.68 13.07 -34.19
C TYR A 202 10.72 12.20 -32.91
N LEU A 203 9.85 12.47 -31.93
CA LEU A 203 9.68 11.62 -30.73
C LEU A 203 8.92 10.30 -31.01
N GLU A 204 8.10 10.26 -32.07
CA GLU A 204 7.25 9.12 -32.44
C GLU A 204 7.98 8.07 -33.31
N GLY A 205 8.96 8.44 -34.15
CA GLY A 205 9.36 7.54 -35.25
C GLY A 205 10.79 7.54 -35.80
N GLN A 206 11.76 8.36 -35.36
CA GLN A 206 13.06 8.42 -36.07
C GLN A 206 14.31 8.43 -35.16
N THR A 207 14.54 7.37 -34.39
CA THR A 207 15.76 7.27 -33.58
C THR A 207 17.02 6.92 -34.35
N ALA A 208 16.92 6.15 -35.44
CA ALA A 208 18.09 5.58 -36.12
C ALA A 208 18.96 6.62 -36.84
N GLY A 209 18.36 7.67 -37.41
CA GLY A 209 19.12 8.76 -38.05
C GLY A 209 19.85 9.63 -37.02
N TRP A 210 19.25 9.82 -35.84
CA TRP A 210 19.79 10.70 -34.81
C TRP A 210 20.92 10.08 -34.00
N GLU A 211 20.87 8.77 -33.77
CA GLU A 211 22.01 8.03 -33.22
C GLU A 211 23.24 8.21 -34.12
N LYS A 212 23.07 8.12 -35.44
CA LYS A 212 24.16 8.31 -36.40
C LYS A 212 24.69 9.74 -36.38
N GLU A 213 23.82 10.75 -36.35
CA GLU A 213 24.25 12.17 -36.25
C GLU A 213 25.06 12.43 -34.96
N LEU A 214 24.56 11.96 -33.81
CA LEU A 214 25.26 12.13 -32.54
C LEU A 214 26.57 11.34 -32.46
N GLU A 215 26.63 10.17 -33.11
CA GLU A 215 27.84 9.36 -33.20
C GLU A 215 28.90 10.06 -34.06
N VAL A 216 28.50 10.68 -35.16
CA VAL A 216 29.39 11.53 -35.98
C VAL A 216 29.90 12.72 -35.17
N GLU A 217 29.04 13.43 -34.43
CA GLU A 217 29.46 14.57 -33.60
C GLU A 217 30.31 14.16 -32.39
N MET A 218 30.09 12.97 -31.83
CA MET A 218 30.93 12.36 -30.81
C MET A 218 32.33 12.08 -31.35
N LEU A 219 32.42 11.48 -32.54
CA LEU A 219 33.70 11.17 -33.19
C LEU A 219 34.48 12.46 -33.51
N LYS A 220 33.83 13.47 -34.10
CA LYS A 220 34.45 14.78 -34.35
C LYS A 220 34.97 15.43 -33.06
N ALA A 221 34.20 15.38 -31.97
CA ALA A 221 34.64 15.92 -30.68
C ALA A 221 35.81 15.13 -30.08
N SER A 222 35.83 13.81 -30.26
CA SER A 222 36.94 12.95 -29.85
C SER A 222 38.21 13.23 -30.66
N GLU A 223 38.10 13.42 -31.97
CA GLU A 223 39.20 13.80 -32.88
C GLU A 223 39.77 15.17 -32.51
N ALA A 224 38.91 16.12 -32.13
CA ALA A 224 39.31 17.43 -31.62
C ALA A 224 39.85 17.42 -30.18
N ARG A 225 40.00 16.24 -29.55
CA ARG A 225 40.44 16.04 -28.15
C ARG A 225 39.55 16.73 -27.10
N ASP A 226 38.30 17.06 -27.44
CA ASP A 226 37.28 17.58 -26.51
C ASP A 226 36.51 16.40 -25.88
N PHE A 227 37.17 15.73 -24.94
CA PHE A 227 36.66 14.51 -24.31
C PHE A 227 35.40 14.76 -23.47
N GLU A 228 35.18 15.97 -22.94
CA GLU A 228 33.97 16.32 -22.20
C GLU A 228 32.76 16.43 -23.12
N LYS A 229 32.93 17.01 -24.32
CA LYS A 229 31.87 17.10 -25.33
C LYS A 229 31.60 15.74 -25.96
N ALA A 230 32.63 14.94 -26.22
CA ALA A 230 32.47 13.56 -26.69
C ALA A 230 31.72 12.69 -25.65
N ALA A 231 32.06 12.79 -24.36
CA ALA A 231 31.35 12.09 -23.29
C ALA A 231 29.87 12.50 -23.22
N ARG A 232 29.54 13.79 -23.40
CA ARG A 232 28.16 14.27 -23.45
C ARG A 232 27.37 13.66 -24.61
N TYR A 233 27.95 13.56 -25.80
CA TYR A 233 27.30 12.92 -26.95
C TYR A 233 27.11 11.42 -26.75
N ARG A 234 28.13 10.71 -26.21
CA ARG A 234 28.06 9.30 -25.85
C ARG A 234 26.90 9.02 -24.87
N ASP A 235 26.83 9.79 -23.80
CA ASP A 235 25.81 9.63 -22.77
C ASP A 235 24.40 9.91 -23.34
N MET A 236 24.30 10.85 -24.29
CA MET A 236 23.05 11.17 -25.00
C MET A 236 22.62 10.04 -25.95
N ILE A 237 23.56 9.42 -26.69
CA ILE A 237 23.30 8.22 -27.51
C ILE A 237 22.81 7.07 -26.63
N GLN A 238 23.43 6.87 -25.46
CA GLN A 238 23.02 5.82 -24.53
C GLN A 238 21.60 6.06 -23.98
N ASP A 239 21.28 7.29 -23.56
CA ASP A 239 19.94 7.67 -23.11
C ASP A 239 18.88 7.44 -24.20
N LEU A 240 19.19 7.79 -25.46
CA LEU A 240 18.32 7.59 -26.63
C LEU A 240 18.06 6.11 -26.90
N ARG A 241 19.10 5.27 -26.87
CA ARG A 241 19.02 3.82 -27.03
C ARG A 241 18.21 3.17 -25.91
N GLU A 242 18.36 3.65 -24.67
CA GLU A 242 17.59 3.15 -23.53
C GLU A 242 16.10 3.54 -23.60
N THR A 243 15.81 4.75 -24.10
CA THR A 243 14.44 5.28 -24.22
C THR A 243 13.67 4.63 -25.37
N THR A 244 14.35 4.26 -26.46
CA THR A 244 13.72 3.73 -27.68
C THR A 244 13.83 2.23 -27.87
N LYS A 245 14.43 1.51 -26.92
CA LYS A 245 14.21 0.07 -26.78
C LYS A 245 12.70 -0.16 -26.73
N LYS A 246 12.14 -0.70 -27.83
CA LYS A 246 10.76 -1.21 -27.88
C LYS A 246 10.56 -1.97 -26.58
N SER A 247 9.62 -1.49 -25.76
CA SER A 247 9.24 -2.19 -24.53
C SER A 247 8.99 -3.63 -24.94
N ARG A 248 9.92 -4.52 -24.57
CA ARG A 248 9.80 -5.93 -24.89
C ARG A 248 8.43 -6.28 -24.32
N LYS A 249 7.50 -6.75 -25.15
CA LYS A 249 6.33 -7.47 -24.65
C LYS A 249 6.92 -8.45 -23.65
N PHE A 250 6.61 -8.27 -22.36
CA PHE A 250 7.12 -9.12 -21.31
C PHE A 250 6.95 -10.54 -21.83
N THR A 251 8.05 -11.25 -22.09
CA THR A 251 7.96 -12.68 -22.37
C THR A 251 7.10 -13.22 -21.25
N ARG A 252 5.96 -13.85 -21.60
CA ARG A 252 5.00 -14.39 -20.63
C ARG A 252 5.82 -14.98 -19.50
N MET A 253 5.73 -14.37 -18.32
CA MET A 253 6.49 -14.83 -17.17
C MET A 253 6.17 -16.31 -17.03
N PRO A 254 7.17 -17.21 -16.94
CA PRO A 254 6.91 -18.50 -16.34
C PRO A 254 6.57 -18.18 -14.88
N VAL A 255 5.27 -18.05 -14.58
CA VAL A 255 4.79 -17.91 -13.21
C VAL A 255 5.00 -19.26 -12.55
N LYS A 256 6.19 -19.46 -12.01
CA LYS A 256 6.43 -20.29 -10.84
C LYS A 256 7.36 -19.53 -9.92
N LEU A 257 6.83 -18.45 -9.33
CA LEU A 257 7.25 -18.02 -8.01
C LEU A 257 7.08 -19.23 -7.08
N PRO A 258 8.14 -19.75 -6.43
CA PRO A 258 7.98 -20.77 -5.41
C PRO A 258 7.11 -20.18 -4.30
N GLY A 259 5.91 -20.72 -4.10
CA GLY A 259 4.98 -20.25 -3.07
C GLY A 259 4.00 -19.16 -3.50
N ALA A 260 3.72 -18.99 -4.81
CA ALA A 260 2.53 -18.25 -5.22
C ALA A 260 1.28 -18.93 -4.62
N ILE A 261 0.58 -18.24 -3.73
CA ILE A 261 -0.66 -18.72 -3.11
C ILE A 261 -1.65 -19.03 -4.23
N ASP A 262 -1.91 -20.30 -4.46
CA ASP A 262 -2.94 -20.76 -5.39
C ASP A 262 -4.22 -21.02 -4.60
N PHE A 263 -5.02 -19.97 -4.46
CA PHE A 263 -6.28 -20.05 -3.72
C PHE A 263 -7.22 -21.14 -4.25
N LYS A 264 -7.19 -21.44 -5.56
CA LYS A 264 -8.04 -22.51 -6.13
C LYS A 264 -7.56 -23.86 -5.64
N ARG A 265 -6.25 -24.11 -5.68
CA ARG A 265 -5.65 -25.34 -5.16
C ARG A 265 -5.85 -25.48 -3.65
N ASP A 266 -5.66 -24.40 -2.89
CA ASP A 266 -5.85 -24.39 -1.44
C ASP A 266 -7.30 -24.71 -1.05
N LEU A 267 -8.28 -24.12 -1.75
CA LEU A 267 -9.70 -24.38 -1.55
C LEU A 267 -10.09 -25.81 -1.93
N ALA A 268 -9.53 -26.34 -3.01
CA ALA A 268 -9.73 -27.74 -3.41
C ALA A 268 -9.13 -28.72 -2.38
N ALA A 269 -7.93 -28.43 -1.88
CA ALA A 269 -7.32 -29.19 -0.80
C ALA A 269 -8.15 -29.12 0.49
N LEU A 270 -8.72 -27.95 0.80
CA LEU A 270 -9.57 -27.78 1.98
C LEU A 270 -10.86 -28.57 1.87
N ARG A 271 -11.50 -28.57 0.68
CA ARG A 271 -12.66 -29.41 0.39
C ARG A 271 -12.36 -30.88 0.67
N GLN A 272 -11.27 -31.38 0.12
CA GLN A 272 -10.88 -32.79 0.27
C GLN A 272 -10.55 -33.14 1.72
N ALA A 273 -9.81 -32.26 2.41
CA ALA A 273 -9.42 -32.48 3.81
C ALA A 273 -10.61 -32.51 4.78
N LEU A 274 -11.64 -31.71 4.53
CA LEU A 274 -12.82 -31.58 5.40
C LEU A 274 -14.05 -32.35 4.89
N GLY A 275 -13.95 -33.07 3.78
CA GLY A 275 -15.08 -33.80 3.19
C GLY A 275 -16.24 -32.90 2.73
N LEU A 276 -15.97 -31.66 2.32
CA LEU A 276 -17.01 -30.70 1.93
C LEU A 276 -17.59 -31.05 0.53
N PRO A 277 -18.90 -30.78 0.29
CA PRO A 277 -19.53 -31.07 -1.00
C PRO A 277 -18.89 -30.25 -2.13
N GLU A 278 -18.58 -28.97 -1.88
CA GLU A 278 -17.91 -28.07 -2.80
C GLU A 278 -16.76 -27.32 -2.10
N PRO A 279 -15.78 -26.75 -2.85
CA PRO A 279 -14.80 -25.84 -2.28
C PRO A 279 -15.48 -24.62 -1.66
N PRO A 280 -15.21 -24.29 -0.38
CA PRO A 280 -15.94 -23.25 0.33
C PRO A 280 -15.61 -21.87 -0.24
N LYS A 281 -16.56 -21.23 -0.90
CA LYS A 281 -16.36 -19.91 -1.51
C LYS A 281 -16.27 -18.84 -0.42
N ARG A 282 -17.12 -18.91 0.60
CA ARG A 282 -17.15 -17.99 1.74
C ARG A 282 -16.78 -18.69 3.04
N ILE A 283 -15.73 -18.21 3.69
CA ILE A 283 -15.28 -18.67 5.01
C ILE A 283 -15.42 -17.52 6.01
N GLU A 284 -16.09 -17.74 7.14
CA GLU A 284 -16.15 -16.77 8.25
C GLU A 284 -15.31 -17.27 9.43
N GLY A 285 -14.33 -16.47 9.87
CA GLY A 285 -13.45 -16.76 10.99
C GLY A 285 -13.82 -15.94 12.22
N PHE A 286 -13.86 -16.56 13.40
CA PHE A 286 -14.22 -15.94 14.66
C PHE A 286 -13.06 -16.04 15.67
N ASP A 287 -12.72 -14.90 16.28
CA ASP A 287 -11.80 -14.78 17.41
C ASP A 287 -12.50 -14.11 18.59
N ILE A 288 -12.24 -14.59 19.80
CA ILE A 288 -12.70 -13.96 21.05
C ILE A 288 -11.50 -13.38 21.77
N SER A 289 -11.57 -12.07 21.96
CA SER A 289 -10.53 -11.33 22.65
C SER A 289 -11.09 -10.71 23.94
N ASN A 290 -10.47 -11.05 25.06
CA ASN A 290 -10.74 -10.41 26.35
C ASN A 290 -9.84 -9.18 26.51
N ILE A 291 -10.45 -8.01 26.74
CA ILE A 291 -9.72 -6.74 26.90
C ILE A 291 -9.74 -6.34 28.38
N SER A 292 -8.64 -6.66 29.08
CA SER A 292 -8.30 -6.13 30.41
C SER A 292 -9.49 -6.06 31.39
N GLY A 293 -10.37 -7.07 31.36
CA GLY A 293 -11.53 -7.22 32.25
C GLY A 293 -12.67 -6.20 32.07
N THR A 294 -12.59 -5.25 31.12
CA THR A 294 -13.60 -4.18 31.00
C THR A 294 -14.55 -4.34 29.81
N PHE A 295 -14.07 -4.90 28.69
CA PHE A 295 -14.92 -5.14 27.50
C PHE A 295 -14.56 -6.46 26.84
N MET A 296 -15.55 -7.35 26.69
CA MET A 296 -15.41 -8.54 25.85
C MET A 296 -15.89 -8.26 24.43
N VAL A 297 -15.04 -8.60 23.46
CA VAL A 297 -15.26 -8.30 22.05
C VAL A 297 -14.94 -9.54 21.23
N ALA A 298 -15.91 -9.97 20.44
CA ALA A 298 -15.68 -10.96 19.41
C ALA A 298 -15.41 -10.27 18.07
N SER A 299 -14.42 -10.78 17.35
CA SER A 299 -14.02 -10.32 16.03
C SER A 299 -14.36 -11.37 15.00
N MET A 300 -15.02 -10.97 13.92
CA MET A 300 -15.32 -11.82 12.79
C MET A 300 -14.70 -11.26 11.52
N VAL A 301 -14.01 -12.13 10.78
CA VAL A 301 -13.45 -11.86 9.45
C VAL A 301 -14.13 -12.73 8.43
N SER A 302 -14.21 -12.25 7.19
CA SER A 302 -14.77 -13.00 6.08
C SER A 302 -13.74 -13.17 4.98
N PHE A 303 -13.70 -14.34 4.36
CA PHE A 303 -12.89 -14.64 3.19
C PHE A 303 -13.82 -15.04 2.05
N LEU A 304 -13.55 -14.54 0.85
CA LEU A 304 -14.24 -14.88 -0.39
C LEU A 304 -13.21 -15.41 -1.39
N ASN A 305 -13.40 -16.63 -1.88
CA ASN A 305 -12.50 -17.34 -2.80
C ASN A 305 -11.04 -17.35 -2.27
N GLY A 306 -10.88 -17.65 -0.99
CA GLY A 306 -9.59 -17.72 -0.31
C GLY A 306 -8.95 -16.35 -0.01
N ARG A 307 -9.60 -15.24 -0.33
CA ARG A 307 -9.08 -13.88 -0.12
C ARG A 307 -9.86 -13.13 0.97
N PRO A 308 -9.21 -12.27 1.77
CA PRO A 308 -9.89 -11.40 2.74
C PRO A 308 -10.98 -10.50 2.11
N ASP A 309 -12.23 -10.66 2.56
CA ASP A 309 -13.38 -9.81 2.23
C ASP A 309 -13.64 -8.81 3.37
N ARG A 310 -12.81 -7.76 3.42
CA ARG A 310 -12.80 -6.77 4.51
C ARG A 310 -14.12 -6.01 4.68
N ALA A 311 -14.91 -5.87 3.61
CA ALA A 311 -16.21 -5.19 3.68
C ALA A 311 -17.20 -5.94 4.59
N GLN A 312 -17.00 -7.24 4.77
CA GLN A 312 -17.85 -8.09 5.62
C GLN A 312 -17.30 -8.32 7.03
N TYR A 313 -16.21 -7.67 7.43
CA TYR A 313 -15.66 -7.82 8.78
C TYR A 313 -16.60 -7.21 9.80
N ARG A 314 -16.78 -7.86 10.95
CA ARG A 314 -17.68 -7.38 12.01
C ARG A 314 -17.04 -7.53 13.36
N ARG A 315 -17.38 -6.60 14.26
CA ARG A 315 -17.02 -6.67 15.67
C ARG A 315 -18.29 -6.71 16.49
N PHE A 316 -18.30 -7.55 17.50
CA PHE A 316 -19.44 -7.71 18.39
C PHE A 316 -18.99 -7.33 19.79
N ARG A 317 -19.49 -6.19 20.27
CA ARG A 317 -19.35 -5.83 21.68
C ARG A 317 -20.40 -6.59 22.47
N MET A 318 -19.95 -7.33 23.48
CA MET A 318 -20.83 -8.09 24.37
C MET A 318 -21.55 -7.14 25.31
N LYS A 319 -22.85 -7.36 25.52
CA LYS A 319 -23.68 -6.56 26.43
C LYS A 319 -24.03 -7.32 27.72
N SER A 320 -23.89 -8.65 27.70
CA SER A 320 -24.62 -9.56 28.59
C SER A 320 -23.74 -10.34 29.56
N VAL A 321 -22.41 -10.21 29.46
CA VAL A 321 -21.49 -11.12 30.17
C VAL A 321 -20.78 -10.38 31.29
N VAL A 322 -21.13 -10.75 32.52
CA VAL A 322 -20.64 -10.14 33.78
C VAL A 322 -19.32 -10.78 34.25
N ALA A 323 -18.92 -11.92 33.66
CA ALA A 323 -17.68 -12.65 33.97
C ALA A 323 -16.93 -13.05 32.68
N GLN A 324 -15.65 -13.43 32.80
CA GLN A 324 -14.80 -13.91 31.68
C GLN A 324 -15.27 -15.28 31.15
N ASP A 325 -16.39 -15.31 30.43
CA ASP A 325 -16.92 -16.52 29.79
C ASP A 325 -16.82 -16.41 28.26
N ASP A 326 -15.70 -16.89 27.72
CA ASP A 326 -15.42 -16.95 26.29
C ASP A 326 -16.44 -17.84 25.55
N PHE A 327 -17.00 -18.86 26.22
CA PHE A 327 -18.02 -19.73 25.63
C PHE A 327 -19.34 -18.99 25.43
N ALA A 328 -19.78 -18.23 26.43
CA ALA A 328 -20.97 -17.39 26.32
C ALA A 328 -20.81 -16.31 25.25
N CYS A 329 -19.62 -15.72 25.14
CA CYS A 329 -19.30 -14.74 24.10
C CYS A 329 -19.39 -15.33 22.69
N MET A 330 -18.88 -16.57 22.50
CA MET A 330 -18.96 -17.27 21.22
C MET A 330 -20.43 -17.52 20.86
N ALA A 331 -21.19 -18.05 21.82
CA ALA A 331 -22.60 -18.34 21.64
C ALA A 331 -23.40 -17.09 21.25
N GLU A 332 -23.21 -15.96 21.97
CA GLU A 332 -23.88 -14.70 21.65
C GLU A 332 -23.51 -14.21 20.24
N THR A 333 -22.23 -14.28 19.88
CA THR A 333 -21.71 -13.80 18.60
C THR A 333 -22.29 -14.56 17.42
N VAL A 334 -22.23 -15.89 17.48
CA VAL A 334 -22.80 -16.80 16.48
C VAL A 334 -24.30 -16.56 16.37
N ARG A 335 -25.02 -16.53 17.49
CA ARG A 335 -26.47 -16.27 17.51
C ARG A 335 -26.82 -14.95 16.83
N ARG A 336 -26.15 -13.84 17.20
CA ARG A 336 -26.40 -12.51 16.63
C ARG A 336 -26.07 -12.42 15.15
N ARG A 337 -24.98 -13.06 14.71
CA ARG A 337 -24.56 -13.03 13.30
C ARG A 337 -25.56 -13.77 12.42
N TYR A 338 -25.88 -15.00 12.75
CA TYR A 338 -26.65 -15.88 11.86
C TYR A 338 -28.16 -15.65 11.97
N SER A 339 -28.69 -15.25 13.12
CA SER A 339 -30.09 -14.78 13.21
C SER A 339 -30.33 -13.58 12.29
N ARG A 340 -29.39 -12.64 12.23
CA ARG A 340 -29.47 -11.49 11.34
C ARG A 340 -29.39 -11.88 9.87
N LEU A 341 -28.44 -12.75 9.49
CA LEU A 341 -28.35 -13.25 8.11
C LEU A 341 -29.62 -13.96 7.67
N LYS A 342 -30.18 -14.82 8.54
CA LYS A 342 -31.45 -15.53 8.30
C LYS A 342 -32.62 -14.56 8.11
N ARG A 343 -32.74 -13.56 8.99
CA ARG A 343 -33.80 -12.53 8.91
C ARG A 343 -33.68 -11.65 7.67
N GLU A 344 -32.46 -11.28 7.29
CA GLU A 344 -32.18 -10.46 6.10
C GLU A 344 -32.12 -11.29 4.80
N GLN A 345 -32.38 -12.60 4.86
CA GLN A 345 -32.29 -13.54 3.73
C GLN A 345 -30.96 -13.43 2.95
N ARG A 346 -29.86 -13.20 3.68
CA ARG A 346 -28.53 -13.07 3.10
C ARG A 346 -27.85 -14.44 2.99
N PRO A 347 -26.92 -14.62 2.03
CA PRO A 347 -26.21 -15.89 1.86
C PRO A 347 -25.41 -16.26 3.11
N MET A 348 -25.52 -17.53 3.51
CA MET A 348 -24.75 -18.13 4.59
C MET A 348 -23.31 -18.42 4.14
N PRO A 349 -22.35 -18.53 5.08
CA PRO A 349 -21.00 -18.99 4.74
C PRO A 349 -21.00 -20.49 4.41
N ASP A 350 -20.03 -20.90 3.59
CA ASP A 350 -19.81 -22.31 3.24
C ASP A 350 -18.98 -23.03 4.31
N LEU A 351 -18.22 -22.28 5.12
CA LEU A 351 -17.43 -22.80 6.23
C LEU A 351 -17.30 -21.76 7.35
N ILE A 352 -17.46 -22.20 8.59
CA ILE A 352 -17.26 -21.40 9.80
C ILE A 352 -16.01 -21.91 10.51
N LEU A 353 -15.03 -21.02 10.73
CA LEU A 353 -13.82 -21.30 11.49
C LEU A 353 -13.90 -20.62 12.86
N ILE A 354 -13.79 -21.41 13.91
CA ILE A 354 -13.69 -20.93 15.30
C ILE A 354 -12.23 -21.02 15.75
N ASP A 355 -11.66 -19.91 16.19
CA ASP A 355 -10.31 -19.86 16.78
C ASP A 355 -10.34 -20.37 18.23
N GLY A 356 -10.45 -21.68 18.38
CA GLY A 356 -10.60 -22.33 19.67
C GLY A 356 -10.74 -23.84 19.58
N GLY A 357 -10.52 -24.50 20.72
CA GLY A 357 -10.64 -25.95 20.85
C GLY A 357 -12.10 -26.44 20.90
N LYS A 358 -12.26 -27.73 21.24
CA LYS A 358 -13.55 -28.45 21.29
C LYS A 358 -14.67 -27.72 22.03
N GLY A 359 -14.36 -27.05 23.15
CA GLY A 359 -15.37 -26.35 23.95
C GLY A 359 -16.06 -25.21 23.19
N GLN A 360 -15.28 -24.33 22.55
CA GLN A 360 -15.83 -23.18 21.81
C GLN A 360 -16.55 -23.63 20.54
N LEU A 361 -15.99 -24.63 19.84
CA LEU A 361 -16.64 -25.28 18.71
C LEU A 361 -18.00 -25.87 19.09
N GLY A 362 -18.08 -26.62 20.19
CA GLY A 362 -19.31 -27.24 20.67
C GLY A 362 -20.40 -26.22 20.97
N MET A 363 -20.04 -25.08 21.55
CA MET A 363 -20.98 -23.98 21.82
C MET A 363 -21.50 -23.31 20.56
N ALA A 364 -20.62 -23.04 19.59
CA ALA A 364 -21.03 -22.52 18.29
C ALA A 364 -22.01 -23.48 17.59
N CYS A 365 -21.74 -24.78 17.62
CA CYS A 365 -22.61 -25.80 17.02
C CYS A 365 -23.99 -25.84 17.69
N ARG A 366 -24.06 -25.78 19.02
CA ARG A 366 -25.34 -25.75 19.76
C ARG A 366 -26.19 -24.54 19.37
N GLU A 367 -25.61 -23.35 19.23
CA GLU A 367 -26.36 -22.15 18.83
C GLU A 367 -26.82 -22.21 17.37
N LEU A 368 -26.00 -22.75 16.47
CA LEU A 368 -26.40 -22.97 15.07
C LEU A 368 -27.55 -23.97 14.97
N ALA A 369 -27.53 -25.05 15.76
CA ALA A 369 -28.61 -26.02 15.81
C ALA A 369 -29.93 -25.37 16.26
N LYS A 370 -29.91 -24.53 17.31
CA LYS A 370 -31.10 -23.77 17.77
C LYS A 370 -31.68 -22.85 16.69
N LEU A 371 -30.85 -22.34 15.79
CA LEU A 371 -31.27 -21.49 14.67
C LEU A 371 -31.78 -22.30 13.46
N GLY A 372 -31.75 -23.63 13.51
CA GLY A 372 -32.05 -24.52 12.38
C GLY A 372 -30.95 -24.48 11.31
N LEU A 373 -29.70 -24.20 11.69
CA LEU A 373 -28.53 -24.10 10.83
C LEU A 373 -27.45 -25.13 11.16
N GLY A 374 -27.82 -26.23 11.82
CA GLY A 374 -26.88 -27.28 12.25
C GLY A 374 -26.16 -28.00 11.11
N GLN A 375 -26.66 -27.88 9.88
CA GLN A 375 -26.05 -28.43 8.67
C GLN A 375 -24.87 -27.61 8.12
N LEU A 376 -24.63 -26.40 8.63
CA LEU A 376 -23.50 -25.58 8.17
C LEU A 376 -22.17 -26.20 8.64
N PRO A 377 -21.16 -26.31 7.76
CA PRO A 377 -19.84 -26.79 8.17
C PRO A 377 -19.18 -25.83 9.16
N VAL A 378 -18.80 -26.35 10.33
CA VAL A 378 -18.07 -25.61 11.38
C VAL A 378 -16.85 -26.40 11.79
N ILE A 379 -15.73 -25.72 11.97
CA ILE A 379 -14.49 -26.32 12.48
C ILE A 379 -13.89 -25.44 13.57
N GLY A 380 -13.23 -26.08 14.54
CA GLY A 380 -12.36 -25.42 15.50
C GLY A 380 -10.90 -25.59 15.08
N LEU A 381 -10.10 -24.53 15.14
CA LEU A 381 -8.66 -24.62 14.95
C LEU A 381 -7.97 -24.27 16.26
N ALA A 382 -7.36 -25.27 16.91
CA ALA A 382 -6.60 -25.01 18.12
C ALA A 382 -5.21 -24.45 17.79
N LYS A 383 -4.76 -23.53 18.63
CA LYS A 383 -3.47 -22.86 18.49
C LYS A 383 -2.28 -23.80 18.72
N GLU A 384 -2.44 -24.79 19.58
CA GLU A 384 -1.42 -25.81 19.85
C GLU A 384 -1.49 -26.88 18.75
N PHE A 385 -0.39 -27.06 18.01
CA PHE A 385 -0.22 -28.05 16.95
C PHE A 385 -1.13 -27.92 15.71
N GLU A 386 -1.86 -26.81 15.56
CA GLU A 386 -2.71 -26.54 14.39
C GLU A 386 -3.76 -27.63 14.16
N GLU A 387 -4.28 -28.17 15.24
CA GLU A 387 -5.26 -29.26 15.24
C GLU A 387 -6.64 -28.76 14.81
N ILE A 388 -7.22 -29.46 13.85
CA ILE A 388 -8.55 -29.16 13.32
C ILE A 388 -9.56 -30.08 14.01
N TYR A 389 -10.48 -29.47 14.75
CA TYR A 389 -11.58 -30.16 15.42
C TYR A 389 -12.84 -30.08 14.57
N GLN A 390 -13.47 -31.23 14.33
CA GLN A 390 -14.75 -31.34 13.61
C GLN A 390 -15.87 -31.77 14.57
N PRO A 391 -17.10 -31.27 14.41
CA PRO A 391 -18.24 -31.72 15.20
C PRO A 391 -18.49 -33.22 15.02
N GLY A 392 -18.70 -33.94 16.12
CA GLY A 392 -18.94 -35.39 16.11
C GLY A 392 -17.68 -36.25 16.08
N GLU A 393 -16.51 -35.68 15.78
CA GLU A 393 -15.25 -36.41 15.73
C GLU A 393 -14.47 -36.35 17.06
N SER A 394 -14.02 -37.52 17.53
CA SER A 394 -13.29 -37.63 18.79
C SER A 394 -11.82 -37.23 18.65
N LYS A 395 -11.21 -37.48 17.49
CA LYS A 395 -9.79 -37.17 17.21
C LYS A 395 -9.65 -35.93 16.33
N PRO A 396 -8.69 -35.02 16.60
CA PRO A 396 -8.43 -33.90 15.73
C PRO A 396 -7.82 -34.35 14.40
N LEU A 397 -8.19 -33.69 13.31
CA LEU A 397 -7.54 -33.81 12.02
C LEU A 397 -6.24 -33.00 12.02
N ARG A 398 -5.12 -33.66 11.69
CA ARG A 398 -3.82 -33.01 11.52
C ARG A 398 -3.44 -33.04 10.05
N LEU A 399 -3.18 -31.87 9.48
CA LEU A 399 -2.72 -31.71 8.10
C LEU A 399 -1.22 -31.47 8.08
N GLY A 400 -0.55 -31.93 7.01
CA GLY A 400 0.86 -31.61 6.82
C GLY A 400 1.08 -30.09 6.74
N LEU A 401 2.18 -29.60 7.32
CA LEU A 401 2.53 -28.17 7.38
C LEU A 401 2.58 -27.51 5.98
N ASP A 402 2.85 -28.30 4.95
CA ASP A 402 2.89 -27.81 3.57
C ASP A 402 1.54 -27.78 2.85
N SER A 403 0.50 -28.33 3.46
CA SER A 403 -0.85 -28.39 2.89
C SER A 403 -1.44 -27.00 2.65
N GLY A 404 -1.94 -26.77 1.44
CA GLY A 404 -2.66 -25.55 1.08
C GLY A 404 -3.91 -25.31 1.93
N ALA A 405 -4.56 -26.39 2.37
CA ALA A 405 -5.72 -26.34 3.26
C ALA A 405 -5.36 -25.76 4.63
N LEU A 406 -4.29 -26.27 5.25
CA LEU A 406 -3.82 -25.77 6.54
C LEU A 406 -3.39 -24.31 6.46
N LYS A 407 -2.60 -23.98 5.43
CA LYS A 407 -2.18 -22.59 5.15
C LYS A 407 -3.36 -21.65 4.94
N LEU A 408 -4.48 -22.13 4.39
CA LEU A 408 -5.72 -21.34 4.27
C LEU A 408 -6.41 -21.15 5.62
N LEU A 409 -6.53 -22.20 6.44
CA LEU A 409 -7.14 -22.09 7.77
C LEU A 409 -6.33 -21.18 8.71
N GLN A 410 -5.00 -21.32 8.71
CA GLN A 410 -4.09 -20.43 9.43
C GLN A 410 -4.28 -18.97 9.01
N ARG A 411 -4.37 -18.70 7.70
CA ARG A 411 -4.66 -17.35 7.17
C ARG A 411 -5.96 -16.76 7.72
N VAL A 412 -7.04 -17.54 7.76
CA VAL A 412 -8.33 -17.07 8.27
C VAL A 412 -8.22 -16.79 9.78
N ARG A 413 -7.63 -17.72 10.55
CA ARG A 413 -7.40 -17.55 11.99
C ARG A 413 -6.60 -16.30 12.29
N ASP A 414 -5.44 -16.19 11.66
CA ASP A 414 -4.50 -15.16 12.01
C ASP A 414 -4.93 -13.76 11.53
N GLU A 415 -5.76 -13.68 10.49
CA GLU A 415 -6.46 -12.45 10.10
C GLU A 415 -7.55 -12.08 11.13
N SER A 416 -8.22 -13.07 11.74
CA SER A 416 -9.16 -12.88 12.85
C SER A 416 -8.44 -12.31 14.08
N HIS A 417 -7.35 -12.95 14.50
CA HIS A 417 -6.45 -12.44 15.54
C HIS A 417 -5.93 -11.04 15.22
N ARG A 418 -5.49 -10.77 13.99
CA ARG A 418 -4.99 -9.43 13.57
C ARG A 418 -6.09 -8.39 13.70
N PHE A 419 -7.30 -8.70 13.27
CA PHE A 419 -8.43 -7.78 13.32
C PHE A 419 -8.87 -7.45 14.75
N ALA A 420 -8.79 -8.44 15.65
CA ALA A 420 -9.03 -8.28 17.07
C ALA A 420 -7.94 -7.46 17.77
N ASN A 421 -6.66 -7.78 17.53
CA ASN A 421 -5.53 -7.08 18.13
C ASN A 421 -5.48 -5.59 17.77
N ASN A 422 -5.76 -5.23 16.50
CA ASN A 422 -5.84 -3.82 16.10
C ASN A 422 -6.94 -3.08 16.89
N TYR A 423 -8.08 -3.73 17.14
CA TYR A 423 -9.15 -3.11 17.92
C TYR A 423 -8.77 -2.93 19.39
N ASN A 424 -8.09 -3.93 19.98
CA ASN A 424 -7.60 -3.86 21.34
C ASN A 424 -6.55 -2.77 21.51
N ALA A 425 -5.71 -2.54 20.49
CA ALA A 425 -4.77 -1.43 20.44
C ALA A 425 -5.51 -0.08 20.37
N ASP A 426 -6.49 0.06 19.46
CA ASP A 426 -7.32 1.27 19.34
C ASP A 426 -8.04 1.61 20.65
N LEU A 427 -8.61 0.61 21.33
CA LEU A 427 -9.30 0.79 22.60
C LEU A 427 -8.34 1.12 23.74
N ARG A 428 -7.15 0.52 23.78
CA ARG A 428 -6.11 0.86 24.76
C ARG A 428 -5.62 2.29 24.57
N LEU A 429 -5.39 2.71 23.33
CA LEU A 429 -5.04 4.10 23.01
C LEU A 429 -6.14 5.06 23.43
N LYS A 430 -7.41 4.72 23.21
CA LYS A 430 -8.54 5.52 23.72
C LYS A 430 -8.57 5.58 25.24
N LYS A 431 -8.40 4.46 25.95
CA LYS A 431 -8.41 4.42 27.42
C LYS A 431 -7.25 5.20 28.03
N ILE A 432 -6.04 5.09 27.47
CA ILE A 432 -4.87 5.90 27.87
C ILE A 432 -5.14 7.37 27.57
N SER A 433 -5.70 7.66 26.39
CA SER A 433 -6.05 9.03 26.03
C SER A 433 -7.11 9.62 26.96
N GLU A 434 -8.10 8.83 27.38
CA GLU A 434 -9.15 9.22 28.35
C GLU A 434 -8.59 9.33 29.78
N SER A 435 -7.57 8.55 30.15
CA SER A 435 -6.91 8.64 31.47
C SER A 435 -5.99 9.85 31.58
N VAL A 436 -5.50 10.42 30.47
CA VAL A 436 -4.80 11.71 30.50
C VAL A 436 -5.67 12.80 31.14
N LEU A 437 -7.00 12.71 30.99
CA LEU A 437 -7.90 13.64 31.66
C LEU A 437 -7.94 13.43 33.17
N ASP A 438 -7.61 12.26 33.71
CA ASP A 438 -7.62 12.02 35.17
C ASP A 438 -6.47 12.76 35.88
N ASP A 439 -5.39 13.03 35.16
CA ASP A 439 -4.23 13.76 35.69
C ASP A 439 -4.42 15.30 35.68
N LEU A 440 -5.55 15.81 35.19
CA LEU A 440 -5.82 17.25 35.19
C LEU A 440 -6.20 17.70 36.62
N PRO A 441 -5.44 18.62 37.24
CA PRO A 441 -5.74 19.10 38.58
C PRO A 441 -7.15 19.70 38.66
N GLY A 442 -7.97 19.18 39.57
CA GLY A 442 -9.32 19.67 39.80
C GLY A 442 -10.38 19.19 38.79
N ILE A 443 -10.11 18.15 38.00
CA ILE A 443 -11.15 17.49 37.19
C ILE A 443 -11.88 16.41 38.00
N GLY A 444 -13.21 16.51 38.10
CA GLY A 444 -14.04 15.47 38.70
C GLY A 444 -14.58 14.49 37.66
N GLY A 445 -15.06 13.32 38.09
CA GLY A 445 -15.66 12.32 37.20
C GLY A 445 -16.83 12.86 36.36
N SER A 446 -17.64 13.76 36.92
CA SER A 446 -18.76 14.42 36.22
C SER A 446 -18.29 15.35 35.10
N ARG A 447 -17.27 16.18 35.35
CA ARG A 447 -16.67 17.09 34.36
C ARG A 447 -15.95 16.34 33.24
N LYS A 448 -15.25 15.26 33.56
CA LYS A 448 -14.64 14.36 32.57
C LYS A 448 -15.69 13.74 31.65
N ALA A 449 -16.77 13.21 32.23
CA ALA A 449 -17.85 12.61 31.45
C ALA A 449 -18.53 13.63 30.52
N ALA A 450 -18.71 14.88 30.98
CA ALA A 450 -19.27 15.96 30.16
C ALA A 450 -18.37 16.30 28.94
N LEU A 451 -17.05 16.40 29.14
CA LEU A 451 -16.09 16.62 28.06
C LEU A 451 -16.09 15.46 27.04
N LEU A 452 -16.07 14.21 27.53
CA LEU A 452 -16.06 13.04 26.64
C LEU A 452 -17.39 12.87 25.90
N LYS A 453 -18.52 13.25 26.52
CA LYS A 453 -19.84 13.23 25.88
C LYS A 453 -19.93 14.26 24.74
N GLN A 454 -19.40 15.46 24.94
CA GLN A 454 -19.45 16.54 23.95
C GLN A 454 -18.45 16.31 22.80
N PHE A 455 -17.20 15.99 23.11
CA PHE A 455 -16.13 15.93 22.11
C PHE A 455 -15.82 14.51 21.61
N GLY A 456 -16.25 13.47 22.33
CA GLY A 456 -16.08 12.07 21.97
C GLY A 456 -14.66 11.49 22.11
N SER A 457 -13.61 12.30 22.00
CA SER A 457 -12.23 11.89 22.27
C SER A 457 -11.35 13.07 22.66
N VAL A 458 -10.25 12.79 23.39
CA VAL A 458 -9.29 13.84 23.78
C VAL A 458 -8.54 14.43 22.58
N HIS A 459 -8.45 13.69 21.46
CA HIS A 459 -7.90 14.23 20.22
C HIS A 459 -8.79 15.33 19.62
N ARG A 460 -10.11 15.16 19.65
CA ARG A 460 -11.05 16.21 19.24
C ARG A 460 -11.09 17.36 20.24
N LEU A 461 -11.03 17.05 21.54
CA LEU A 461 -10.93 18.06 22.58
C LEU A 461 -9.68 18.97 22.42
N ARG A 462 -8.55 18.41 21.98
CA ARG A 462 -7.33 19.18 21.66
C ARG A 462 -7.49 20.15 20.49
N SER A 463 -8.36 19.82 19.53
CA SER A 463 -8.62 20.66 18.36
C SER A 463 -9.78 21.64 18.59
N ALA A 464 -10.52 21.48 19.69
CA ALA A 464 -11.61 22.37 20.04
C ALA A 464 -11.11 23.77 20.40
N THR A 465 -11.91 24.77 20.04
CA THR A 465 -11.70 26.16 20.42
C THR A 465 -12.01 26.39 21.90
N LEU A 466 -11.50 27.48 22.48
CA LEU A 466 -11.80 27.80 23.88
C LEU A 466 -13.29 28.04 24.11
N ASP A 467 -14.00 28.54 23.11
CA ASP A 467 -15.44 28.83 23.19
C ASP A 467 -16.25 27.53 23.19
N GLU A 468 -15.88 26.56 22.36
CA GLU A 468 -16.50 25.21 22.37
C GLU A 468 -16.30 24.50 23.71
N ILE A 469 -15.13 24.64 24.34
CA ILE A 469 -14.87 24.02 25.65
C ILE A 469 -15.69 24.71 26.75
N GLN A 470 -15.89 26.03 26.66
CA GLN A 470 -16.69 26.79 27.62
C GLN A 470 -18.19 26.46 27.55
N GLN A 471 -18.67 25.93 26.42
CA GLN A 471 -20.05 25.44 26.29
C GLN A 471 -20.29 24.13 27.07
N VAL A 472 -19.25 23.48 27.58
CA VAL A 472 -19.41 22.26 28.38
C VAL A 472 -19.80 22.61 29.82
N PRO A 473 -20.88 22.01 30.37
CA PRO A 473 -21.30 22.23 31.75
C PRO A 473 -20.15 22.02 32.75
N GLY A 474 -19.88 23.03 33.57
CA GLY A 474 -18.81 23.00 34.58
C GLY A 474 -17.43 23.48 34.10
N PHE A 475 -17.31 24.02 32.88
CA PHE A 475 -16.09 24.63 32.35
C PHE A 475 -16.26 26.14 32.09
N GLY A 476 -15.79 26.97 33.03
CA GLY A 476 -15.66 28.41 32.80
C GLY A 476 -14.38 28.78 32.05
N LYS A 477 -14.22 30.07 31.71
CA LYS A 477 -13.07 30.61 30.94
C LYS A 477 -11.70 30.20 31.53
N LYS A 478 -11.54 30.26 32.86
CA LYS A 478 -10.31 29.84 33.55
C LYS A 478 -10.04 28.33 33.41
N SER A 479 -11.05 27.49 33.62
CA SER A 479 -10.93 26.03 33.53
C SER A 479 -10.71 25.54 32.10
N ALA A 480 -11.35 26.17 31.11
CA ALA A 480 -11.14 25.87 29.69
C ALA A 480 -9.71 26.20 29.25
N THR A 481 -9.17 27.33 29.71
CA THR A 481 -7.77 27.74 29.42
C THR A 481 -6.78 26.78 30.06
N ALA A 482 -7.00 26.41 31.34
CA ALA A 482 -6.16 25.44 32.04
C ALA A 482 -6.18 24.04 31.39
N LEU A 483 -7.36 23.58 30.96
CA LEU A 483 -7.51 22.32 30.23
C LEU A 483 -6.74 22.35 28.90
N LYS A 484 -6.81 23.46 28.15
CA LYS A 484 -6.13 23.58 26.86
C LYS A 484 -4.62 23.62 27.02
N ALA A 485 -4.12 24.40 27.98
CA ALA A 485 -2.70 24.43 28.33
C ALA A 485 -2.20 23.05 28.80
N PHE A 486 -2.97 22.36 29.65
CA PHE A 486 -2.63 21.01 30.12
C PHE A 486 -2.57 19.98 28.99
N LEU A 487 -3.46 20.10 28.00
CA LEU A 487 -3.42 19.22 26.84
C LEU A 487 -2.21 19.55 25.94
N GLU A 488 -1.86 20.82 25.74
CA GLU A 488 -0.73 21.23 24.88
C GLU A 488 0.64 20.78 25.42
N THR A 489 0.82 20.72 26.74
CA THR A 489 2.10 20.31 27.37
C THR A 489 2.40 18.81 27.28
N ARG A 490 1.41 17.96 26.97
CA ARG A 490 1.59 16.50 26.88
C ARG A 490 1.71 16.03 25.42
N PRO A 491 2.64 15.09 25.13
CA PRO A 491 2.92 14.64 23.77
C PRO A 491 1.67 14.11 23.06
N LYS A 492 1.55 14.41 21.76
CA LYS A 492 0.43 13.94 20.94
C LYS A 492 0.46 12.41 20.91
N SER A 493 -0.64 11.76 21.33
CA SER A 493 -0.85 10.34 21.03
C SER A 493 -0.82 10.17 19.51
N SER A 494 0.20 9.52 18.99
CA SER A 494 0.41 9.25 17.57
C SER A 494 -0.72 8.35 17.05
N LYS A 495 -1.41 8.82 16.01
CA LYS A 495 -2.44 8.06 15.28
C LYS A 495 -1.86 6.85 14.56
#